data_AF-A0A9D8MI18-F1
#
_entry.id   AF-A0A9D8MI18-F1
#
_cell.length_a   1.000
_cell.length_b   1.000
_cell.length_c   1.000
_cell.angle_alpha   90.00
_cell.angle_beta   90.00
_cell.angle_gamma   90.00
#
_symmetry.space_group_name_H-M   'P 1'
#
loop_
_entity.id
_entity.type
_entity.pdbx_description
1 polymer ?
#
loop_
_entity_poly.entity_id
_entity_poly.type
_entity_poly.pdbx_seq_one_letter_code
_entity_poly.pdbx_strand_id
1 'polypeptide(L)'
;MASNKQFRIRRAIVRAVYDYSCGQDFAAVLCAPGLLLENPQTETAFAEWRILIEAGILIPLPGYGENVCKLDPGIRRQMDARSGVPPVHPVLFGPEAMT
;
A
#
# COMPACT_ATOMS: atom_id res chain seq x y z
N MET A 1 -8.82 11.29 -12.28
CA MET A 1 -8.16 10.02 -12.63
C MET A 1 -6.80 9.98 -11.96
N ALA A 2 -6.44 8.87 -11.31
CA ALA A 2 -5.12 8.73 -10.73
C ALA A 2 -4.07 8.59 -11.85
N SER A 3 -2.91 9.21 -11.67
CA SER A 3 -1.77 9.06 -12.57
C SER A 3 -1.12 7.68 -12.42
N ASN A 4 -0.39 7.24 -13.44
CA ASN A 4 0.42 6.01 -13.37
C ASN A 4 1.40 6.05 -12.17
N LYS A 5 1.91 7.24 -11.82
CA LYS A 5 2.76 7.41 -10.63
C LYS A 5 2.02 7.06 -9.33
N GLN A 6 0.77 7.47 -9.17
CA GLN A 6 -0.01 7.14 -7.96
C GLN A 6 -0.23 5.64 -7.81
N PHE A 7 -0.52 4.92 -8.90
CA PHE A 7 -0.62 3.45 -8.85
C PHE A 7 0.70 2.77 -8.48
N ARG A 8 1.84 3.29 -8.97
CA ARG A 8 3.17 2.79 -8.55
C ARG A 8 3.43 3.04 -7.07
N ILE A 9 3.12 4.24 -6.56
CA ILE A 9 3.20 4.60 -5.14
C ILE A 9 2.38 3.62 -4.29
N ARG A 10 1.11 3.37 -4.67
CA ARG A 10 0.25 2.43 -3.95
C ARG A 10 0.84 1.02 -3.89
N ARG A 11 1.34 0.51 -5.02
CA ARG A 11 1.99 -0.81 -5.06
C ARG A 11 3.27 -0.86 -4.24
N ALA A 12 4.05 0.21 -4.22
CA ALA A 12 5.25 0.33 -3.40
C ALA A 12 4.90 0.34 -1.90
N ILE A 13 3.85 1.07 -1.48
CA ILE A 13 3.33 1.04 -0.10
C ILE A 13 2.89 -0.37 0.28
N VAL A 14 2.07 -1.03 -0.55
CA VAL A 14 1.56 -2.38 -0.26
C VAL A 14 2.70 -3.39 -0.12
N ARG A 15 3.70 -3.34 -1.00
CA ARG A 15 4.91 -4.17 -0.88
C ARG A 15 5.69 -3.87 0.38
N ALA A 16 5.90 -2.59 0.70
CA ALA A 16 6.60 -2.20 1.92
C ALA A 16 5.91 -2.76 3.17
N VAL A 17 4.58 -2.65 3.27
CA VAL A 17 3.83 -3.20 4.42
C VAL A 17 3.84 -4.73 4.42
N TYR A 18 3.86 -5.38 3.26
CA TYR A 18 3.97 -6.84 3.15
C TYR A 18 5.28 -7.39 3.72
N ASP A 19 6.40 -6.69 3.47
CA ASP A 19 7.74 -7.14 3.85
C ASP A 19 7.92 -7.20 5.38
N TYR A 20 7.08 -6.52 6.15
CA TYR A 20 7.08 -6.59 7.62
C TYR A 20 6.17 -7.70 8.16
N SER A 21 6.60 -8.31 9.27
CA SER A 21 5.84 -9.35 9.99
C SER A 21 4.71 -8.78 10.87
N CYS A 22 4.74 -7.49 11.16
CA CYS A 22 3.75 -6.77 11.97
C CYS A 22 3.25 -5.52 11.22
N GLY A 23 2.25 -4.83 11.78
CA GLY A 23 1.82 -3.54 11.21
C GLY A 23 2.95 -2.52 11.28
N GLN A 24 3.05 -1.69 10.24
CA GLN A 24 4.12 -0.72 10.07
C GLN A 24 3.58 0.70 10.12
N ASP A 25 4.38 1.59 10.72
CA ASP A 25 4.10 3.01 10.70
C ASP A 25 4.38 3.63 9.32
N PHE A 26 3.61 4.65 8.98
CA PHE A 26 3.75 5.35 7.70
C PHE A 26 5.15 5.94 7.50
N ALA A 27 5.81 6.44 8.54
CA ALA A 27 7.13 7.05 8.42
C ALA A 27 8.21 6.02 8.05
N ALA A 28 8.16 4.81 8.58
CA ALA A 28 9.04 3.73 8.16
C ALA A 28 8.74 3.28 6.72
N VAL A 29 7.46 3.26 6.32
CA VAL A 29 7.08 2.95 4.93
C VAL A 29 7.62 3.98 3.94
N LEU A 30 7.71 5.26 4.32
CA LEU A 30 8.35 6.29 3.50
C LEU A 30 9.82 5.99 3.19
N CYS A 31 10.50 5.29 4.08
CA CYS A 31 11.89 4.88 3.94
C CYS A 31 12.07 3.55 3.17
N ALA A 32 10.98 2.91 2.73
CA ALA A 32 11.07 1.66 2.00
C ALA A 32 11.69 1.87 0.61
N PRO A 33 12.60 0.99 0.13
CA PRO A 33 13.31 1.17 -1.13
C PRO A 33 12.38 1.43 -2.33
N GLY A 34 11.26 0.70 -2.42
CA GLY A 34 10.28 0.89 -3.49
C GLY A 34 9.63 2.27 -3.50
N LEU A 35 9.44 2.89 -2.33
CA LEU A 35 8.86 4.22 -2.22
C LEU A 35 9.90 5.32 -2.45
N LEU A 36 11.13 5.12 -1.97
CA LEU A 36 12.26 6.01 -2.24
C LEU A 36 12.54 6.15 -3.74
N LEU A 37 12.39 5.08 -4.51
CA LEU A 37 12.54 5.10 -5.98
C LEU A 37 11.48 5.97 -6.67
N GLU A 38 10.22 5.92 -6.21
CA GLU A 38 9.16 6.77 -6.76
C GLU A 38 9.28 8.22 -6.29
N ASN A 39 10.02 8.45 -5.20
CA ASN A 39 10.28 9.74 -4.58
C ASN A 39 9.03 10.64 -4.53
N PRO A 40 7.95 10.19 -3.86
CA PRO A 40 6.76 11.01 -3.70
C PRO A 40 7.00 12.12 -2.68
N GLN A 41 6.28 13.25 -2.82
CA GLN A 41 6.10 14.17 -1.70
C GLN A 41 5.35 13.44 -0.57
N THR A 42 5.70 13.73 0.68
CA THR A 42 5.12 13.08 1.87
C THR A 42 3.59 13.16 1.87
N GLU A 43 3.03 14.33 1.52
CA GLU A 43 1.58 14.55 1.46
C GLU A 43 0.92 13.68 0.38
N THR A 44 1.60 13.49 -0.75
CA THR A 44 1.12 12.60 -1.81
C THR A 44 1.12 11.15 -1.34
N ALA A 45 2.21 10.69 -0.74
CA ALA A 45 2.30 9.33 -0.21
C ALA A 45 1.24 9.08 0.88
N PHE A 46 0.98 10.07 1.72
CA PHE A 46 -0.04 9.96 2.77
C PHE A 46 -1.46 9.94 2.21
N ALA A 47 -1.75 10.74 1.19
CA ALA A 47 -3.03 10.65 0.49
C ALA A 47 -3.26 9.25 -0.12
N GLU A 48 -2.24 8.68 -0.76
CA GLU A 48 -2.34 7.31 -1.30
C GLU A 48 -2.46 6.25 -0.20
N TRP A 49 -1.79 6.43 0.94
CA TRP A 49 -1.95 5.58 2.12
C TRP A 49 -3.40 5.57 2.63
N ARG A 50 -4.04 6.74 2.75
CA ARG A 50 -5.44 6.85 3.18
C ARG A 50 -6.40 6.20 2.19
N ILE A 51 -6.16 6.35 0.88
CA ILE A 51 -6.93 5.65 -0.16
C ILE A 51 -6.84 4.12 0.01
N LEU A 52 -5.67 3.60 0.37
CA LEU A 52 -5.50 2.17 0.63
C LEU A 52 -6.22 1.70 1.90
N ILE A 53 -6.33 2.56 2.92
CA ILE A 53 -7.15 2.30 4.11
C ILE A 53 -8.64 2.28 3.74
N GLU A 54 -9.12 3.30 3.04
CA GLU A 54 -10.52 3.41 2.60
C GLU A 54 -10.93 2.22 1.71
N ALA A 55 -10.00 1.71 0.91
CA ALA A 55 -10.19 0.53 0.07
C ALA A 55 -10.13 -0.81 0.83
N GLY A 56 -9.85 -0.80 2.14
CA GLY A 56 -9.70 -2.02 2.93
C GLY A 56 -8.47 -2.85 2.57
N ILE A 57 -7.48 -2.27 1.88
CA ILE A 57 -6.20 -2.94 1.57
C ILE A 57 -5.27 -2.84 2.78
N LEU A 58 -5.25 -1.68 3.43
CA LEU A 58 -4.58 -1.44 4.69
C LEU A 58 -5.60 -1.39 5.81
N ILE A 59 -5.28 -2.04 6.93
CA ILE A 59 -6.10 -2.07 8.13
C ILE A 59 -5.35 -1.34 9.24
N PRO A 60 -5.87 -0.18 9.72
CA PRO A 60 -5.30 0.54 10.85
C PRO A 60 -5.24 -0.32 12.11
N LEU A 61 -4.15 -0.21 12.88
CA LEU A 61 -4.04 -0.89 14.16
C LEU A 61 -4.77 -0.08 15.26
N PRO A 62 -5.60 -0.75 16.10
CA PRO A 62 -6.27 -0.10 17.22
C PRO A 62 -5.27 0.63 18.14
N GLY A 63 -5.59 1.87 18.51
CA GLY A 63 -4.75 2.70 19.38
C GLY A 63 -3.68 3.54 18.67
N TYR A 64 -3.45 3.34 17.36
CA TYR A 64 -2.44 4.07 16.59
C TYR A 64 -3.02 5.01 15.52
N GLY A 65 -4.35 5.11 15.43
CA GLY A 65 -5.03 5.85 14.37
C GLY A 65 -4.67 5.32 12.98
N GLU A 66 -4.64 6.20 11.98
CA GLU A 66 -4.30 5.85 10.58
C GLU A 66 -2.78 5.72 10.35
N ASN A 67 -1.94 6.00 11.35
CA ASN A 67 -0.49 6.09 11.16
C ASN A 67 0.22 4.73 11.13
N VAL A 68 -0.39 3.70 11.72
CA VAL A 68 0.18 2.34 11.74
C VAL A 68 -0.85 1.39 11.18
N CYS A 69 -0.50 0.74 10.07
CA CYS A 69 -1.39 -0.20 9.39
C CYS A 69 -0.71 -1.54 9.15
N LYS A 70 -1.53 -2.59 9.08
CA LYS A 70 -1.15 -3.88 8.52
C LYS A 70 -1.89 -4.11 7.20
N LEU A 71 -1.46 -5.08 6.41
CA LEU A 71 -2.27 -5.54 5.29
C LEU A 71 -3.55 -6.23 5.77
N ASP A 72 -4.61 -6.09 4.99
CA ASP A 72 -5.77 -6.96 5.10
C ASP A 72 -5.34 -8.43 4.97
N PRO A 73 -5.84 -9.35 5.83
CA PRO A 73 -5.47 -10.76 5.79
C PRO A 73 -5.79 -11.47 4.46
N GLY A 74 -6.81 -11.02 3.73
CA GLY A 74 -7.13 -11.51 2.39
C GLY A 74 -6.07 -11.09 1.38
N ILE A 75 -5.71 -9.79 1.37
CA ILE A 75 -4.63 -9.26 0.51
C ILE A 75 -3.29 -9.93 0.82
N ARG A 76 -2.94 -10.07 2.10
CA ARG A 76 -1.71 -10.75 2.53
C ARG A 76 -1.61 -12.17 1.97
N ARG A 77 -2.66 -12.98 2.15
CA ARG A 77 -2.72 -14.36 1.63
C ARG A 77 -2.55 -14.41 0.10
N GLN A 78 -3.15 -13.47 -0.63
CA GLN A 78 -2.99 -13.40 -2.08
C GLN A 78 -1.56 -13.05 -2.49
N MET A 79 -0.89 -12.17 -1.74
CA MET A 79 0.52 -11.84 -1.98
C MET A 79 1.45 -13.00 -1.60
N ASP A 80 1.20 -13.70 -0.50
CA ASP A 80 1.97 -14.89 -0.10
C ASP A 80 1.92 -15.95 -1.24
N ALA A 81 0.74 -16.18 -1.83
CA ALA A 81 0.55 -17.09 -2.96
C ALA A 81 1.23 -16.63 -4.26
N ARG A 82 1.63 -15.35 -4.36
CA ARG A 82 2.25 -14.73 -5.54
C ARG A 82 3.65 -14.22 -5.25
N SER A 83 4.32 -14.77 -4.23
CA SER A 83 5.70 -14.39 -3.85
C SER A 83 5.87 -12.87 -3.63
N GLY A 84 4.93 -12.24 -2.92
CA GLY A 84 4.98 -10.81 -2.59
C GLY A 84 4.50 -9.87 -3.70
N VAL A 85 3.96 -10.40 -4.81
CA VAL A 85 3.37 -9.56 -5.87
C VAL A 85 1.97 -9.09 -5.45
N PRO A 86 1.69 -7.77 -5.45
CA PRO A 86 0.37 -7.25 -5.12
C PRO A 86 -0.74 -7.84 -6.01
N PRO A 87 -1.93 -8.12 -5.46
CA PRO A 87 -3.04 -8.66 -6.24
C PRO A 87 -3.55 -7.64 -7.25
N VAL A 88 -4.09 -8.13 -8.37
CA VAL A 88 -4.72 -7.27 -9.38
C VAL A 88 -5.98 -6.68 -8.74
N HIS A 89 -5.95 -5.37 -8.50
CA HIS A 89 -7.01 -4.64 -7.82
C HIS A 89 -7.14 -3.25 -8.46
N PRO A 90 -8.35 -2.73 -8.72
CA PRO A 90 -8.55 -1.42 -9.36
C PRO A 90 -7.82 -0.27 -8.67
N VAL A 91 -7.79 -0.29 -7.34
CA VAL A 91 -7.08 0.73 -6.55
C VAL A 91 -5.57 0.67 -6.80
N LEU A 92 -4.99 -0.49 -7.12
CA LEU A 92 -3.55 -0.68 -7.30
C LEU A 92 -3.08 -0.54 -8.76
N PHE A 93 -3.97 -0.79 -9.73
CA PHE A 93 -3.59 -0.85 -11.15
C PHE A 93 -4.45 0.01 -12.07
N GLY A 94 -5.54 0.59 -11.58
CA GLY A 94 -6.53 1.32 -12.38
C GLY A 94 -7.75 0.46 -12.71
N PRO A 95 -8.91 1.08 -13.02
CA PRO A 95 -10.13 0.37 -13.40
C PRO A 95 -9.95 -0.54 -14.63
N GLU A 96 -9.05 -0.17 -15.54
CA GLU A 96 -8.68 -0.93 -16.75
C GLU A 96 -7.98 -2.26 -16.46
N ALA A 97 -7.55 -2.52 -15.21
CA ALA A 97 -6.85 -3.74 -14.86
C ALA A 97 -7.77 -4.95 -14.62
N MET A 98 -9.10 -4.77 -14.64
CA MET A 98 -10.06 -5.87 -14.44
C MET A 98 -10.65 -6.43 -15.75
N THR A 99 -10.26 -5.91 -16.91
CA THR A 99 -10.56 -6.46 -18.24
C THR A 99 -9.58 -7.55 -18.64
#